data_AF-A0A1W9VNY8-F1
#
_entry.id   AF-A0A1W9VNY8-F1
#
_cell.length_a   1.000
_cell.length_b   1.000
_cell.length_c   1.000
_cell.angle_alpha   90.00
_cell.angle_beta   90.00
_cell.angle_gamma   90.00
#
_symmetry.space_group_name_H-M   'P 1'
#
loop_
_entity.id
_entity.type
_entity.pdbx_description
1 polymer ?
#
loop_
_entity_poly.entity_id
_entity_poly.type
_entity_poly.pdbx_seq_one_letter_code
_entity_poly.pdbx_strand_id
1 'polypeptide(L)' 'MIWVKPENVNCSGCSEKGVKFSHCLVCEIRKCSFEKGLKNCSFCNYYPCERLETFFGYVPQAKVNLESK' A
#
# COMPACT_ATOMS: atom_id res chain seq x y z
N MET A 1 6.47 15.36 -16.91
CA MET A 1 7.45 14.62 -16.07
C MET A 1 7.20 15.03 -14.63
N ILE A 2 6.68 14.13 -13.78
CA ILE A 2 6.47 14.43 -12.36
C ILE A 2 7.82 14.20 -11.67
N TRP A 3 8.45 15.27 -11.20
CA TRP A 3 9.70 15.17 -10.45
C TRP A 3 9.38 14.75 -9.01
N VAL A 4 9.91 13.60 -8.57
CA VAL A 4 9.74 13.08 -7.22
C VAL A 4 11.03 13.33 -6.46
N LYS A 5 11.00 14.19 -5.44
CA LYS A 5 12.11 14.39 -4.50
C LYS A 5 12.00 13.40 -3.34
N PRO A 6 13.10 13.10 -2.64
CA PRO A 6 13.06 12.32 -1.40
C PRO A 6 12.01 12.86 -0.41
N GLU A 7 11.91 14.18 -0.25
CA GLU A 7 10.95 14.83 0.66
C GLU A 7 9.48 14.56 0.30
N ASN A 8 9.17 14.18 -0.94
CA ASN A 8 7.82 13.82 -1.35
C ASN A 8 7.39 12.43 -0.82
N VAL A 9 8.34 11.58 -0.45
CA VAL A 9 8.06 10.22 0.08
C VAL A 9 7.96 10.28 1.60
N ASN A 10 6.97 11.02 2.10
CA ASN A 10 6.75 11.31 3.52
C ASN A 10 5.42 10.74 4.05
N CYS A 11 4.94 9.65 3.45
CA CYS A 11 3.62 9.11 3.78
C CYS A 11 3.62 8.44 5.17
N SER A 12 2.52 8.61 5.91
CA SER A 12 2.36 8.02 7.25
C SER A 12 2.02 6.52 7.23
N GLY A 13 1.88 5.93 6.04
CA GLY A 13 1.37 4.57 5.84
C GLY A 13 -0.03 4.54 5.22
N CYS A 14 -0.42 3.37 4.70
CA CYS A 14 -1.65 3.21 3.91
C CYS A 14 -2.93 3.45 4.74
N SER A 15 -3.01 2.82 5.92
CA SER A 15 -4.17 2.83 6.82
C SER A 15 -4.18 4.00 7.80
N GLU A 16 -3.03 4.63 8.05
CA GLU A 16 -2.89 5.72 9.01
C GLU A 16 -3.54 7.01 8.52
N LYS A 17 -4.11 7.77 9.46
CA LYS A 17 -4.47 9.18 9.21
C LYS A 17 -3.16 9.98 9.04
N GLY A 18 -3.09 10.87 8.05
CA GLY A 18 -1.90 11.68 7.80
C GLY A 18 -1.45 11.70 6.34
N VAL A 19 -0.26 12.24 6.10
CA VAL A 19 0.26 12.53 4.76
C VAL A 19 0.30 11.26 3.91
N LYS A 20 0.00 11.43 2.62
CA LYS A 20 0.03 10.39 1.61
C LYS A 20 0.87 10.89 0.45
N PHE A 21 1.67 9.98 -0.11
CA PHE A 21 2.34 10.23 -1.37
C PHE A 21 1.27 10.41 -2.46
N SER A 22 1.52 11.24 -3.47
CA SER A 22 0.52 11.62 -4.48
C SER A 22 -0.14 10.40 -5.14
N HIS A 23 0.63 9.36 -5.45
CA HIS A 23 0.09 8.13 -6.04
C HIS A 23 -0.84 7.35 -5.10
N CYS A 24 -0.72 7.49 -3.78
CA CYS A 24 -1.62 6.82 -2.83
C CYS A 24 -3.08 7.29 -2.94
N LEU A 25 -3.33 8.43 -3.58
CA LEU A 25 -4.68 8.95 -3.83
C LEU A 25 -5.41 8.18 -4.95
N VAL A 26 -4.66 7.53 -5.84
CA VAL A 26 -5.16 6.74 -6.97
C VAL A 26 -4.77 5.25 -6.86
N CYS A 27 -4.30 4.81 -5.69
CA CYS A 27 -3.85 3.45 -5.49
C CYS A 27 -5.04 2.51 -5.25
N GLU A 28 -5.32 1.65 -6.23
CA GLU A 28 -6.42 0.68 -6.17
C GLU A 28 -6.24 -0.39 -5.07
N ILE A 29 -5.00 -0.76 -4.73
CA ILE A 29 -4.71 -1.68 -3.61
C ILE A 29 -5.17 -1.05 -2.30
N ARG A 30 -4.83 0.23 -2.09
CA ARG A 30 -5.22 0.99 -0.90
C ARG A 30 -6.74 1.14 -0.83
N LYS A 31 -7.38 1.59 -1.91
CA LYS A 31 -8.84 1.73 -1.99
C LYS A 31 -9.56 0.42 -1.63
N CYS A 32 -9.14 -0.70 -2.21
CA CYS A 32 -9.72 -2.01 -1.93
C CYS A 32 -9.61 -2.41 -0.45
N SER A 33 -8.48 -2.13 0.22
CA SER A 33 -8.34 -2.42 1.65
C SER A 33 -9.31 -1.61 2.51
N PHE A 34 -9.52 -0.33 2.17
CA PHE A 34 -10.45 0.54 2.88
C PHE A 34 -11.91 0.14 2.69
N GLU A 35 -12.32 -0.16 1.45
CA GLU A 35 -13.69 -0.60 1.15
C GLU A 35 -14.07 -1.89 1.87
N LYS A 36 -13.08 -2.77 2.10
CA LYS A 36 -13.26 -4.01 2.87
C LYS A 36 -13.12 -3.82 4.38
N GLY A 37 -12.83 -2.61 4.88
CA GLY A 37 -12.64 -2.34 6.30
C GLY A 37 -11.45 -3.08 6.93
N LEU A 38 -10.43 -3.43 6.14
CA LEU A 38 -9.29 -4.21 6.62
C LEU A 38 -8.28 -3.32 7.36
N LYS A 39 -7.71 -3.83 8.46
CA LYS A 39 -6.58 -3.18 9.17
C LYS A 39 -5.40 -2.96 8.22
N ASN A 40 -5.02 -4.01 7.50
CA ASN A 40 -4.10 -3.98 6.38
C ASN A 40 -4.40 -5.19 5.47
N CYS A 41 -3.71 -5.29 4.33
CA CYS A 41 -3.97 -6.33 3.34
C CYS A 41 -3.74 -7.77 3.84
N SER A 42 -2.92 -8.01 4.87
CA SER A 42 -2.67 -9.35 5.41
C SER A 42 -3.90 -9.94 6.11
N PHE A 43 -4.86 -9.11 6.53
CA PHE A 43 -6.14 -9.54 7.11
C PHE A 43 -7.19 -9.91 6.05
N CYS A 44 -6.87 -9.83 4.76
CA CYS A 44 -7.78 -10.24 3.70
C CYS A 44 -7.85 -11.77 3.60
N ASN A 45 -9.05 -12.35 3.53
CA ASN A 45 -9.23 -13.81 3.35
C ASN A 45 -8.61 -14.37 2.06
N TYR A 46 -8.31 -13.50 1.10
CA TYR A 46 -7.70 -13.85 -0.18
C TYR A 46 -6.22 -13.45 -0.24
N TYR A 47 -5.56 -13.20 0.90
CA TYR A 47 -4.17 -12.80 0.92
C TYR A 47 -3.21 -14.00 0.70
N PRO A 48 -2.17 -13.86 -0.16
CA PRO A 48 -1.99 -12.79 -1.14
C PRO A 48 -2.93 -13.00 -2.34
N CYS A 49 -3.57 -11.93 -2.82
CA CYS A 49 -4.37 -11.99 -4.05
C CYS A 49 -3.50 -11.57 -5.25
N GLU A 50 -3.95 -11.87 -6.47
CA GLU A 50 -3.22 -11.59 -7.72
C GLU A 50 -2.64 -10.16 -7.81
N ARG A 51 -3.42 -9.15 -7.37
CA ARG A 51 -2.98 -7.75 -7.31
C ARG A 51 -1.78 -7.54 -6.39
N LEU A 52 -1.78 -8.20 -5.23
CA LEU A 52 -0.69 -8.12 -4.26
C LEU A 52 0.50 -8.97 -4.70
N GLU A 53 0.29 -10.15 -5.29
CA GLU A 53 1.36 -10.96 -5.86
C GLU A 53 2.12 -10.18 -6.94
N THR A 54 1.38 -9.55 -7.86
CA THR A 54 1.95 -8.68 -8.89
C THR A 54 2.74 -7.52 -8.25
N PHE A 55 2.16 -6.84 -7.26
CA PHE A 55 2.82 -5.73 -6.58
C PHE A 55 4.09 -6.16 -5.82
N PHE A 56 4.07 -7.32 -5.15
CA PHE A 56 5.23 -7.88 -4.47
C PHE A 56 6.31 -8.35 -5.46
N GLY A 57 5.94 -8.73 -6.68
CA GLY A 57 6.90 -8.97 -7.77
C GLY A 57 7.71 -7.72 -8.13
N TYR A 58 7.10 -6.53 -8.08
CA TYR A 58 7.79 -5.26 -8.31
C TYR A 58 8.53 -4.75 -7.06
N VAL A 59 7.97 -4.95 -5.86
CA VAL A 59 8.51 -4.43 -4.59
C VAL A 59 8.48 -5.53 -3.51
N PRO A 60 9.42 -6.49 -3.53
CA PRO A 60 9.39 -7.63 -2.60
C PRO A 60 9.42 -7.23 -1.12
N GLN A 61 10.15 -6.16 -0.79
CA GLN A 61 10.24 -5.63 0.57
C GLN A 61 8.87 -5.20 1.14
N ALA A 62 7.91 -4.83 0.29
CA ALA A 62 6.58 -4.45 0.74
C ALA A 62 5.83 -5.63 1.40
N LYS A 63 6.09 -6.87 0.96
CA LYS A 63 5.51 -8.07 1.58
C LYS A 63 6.02 -8.26 3.00
N VAL A 64 7.35 -8.20 3.17
CA VAL A 64 8.01 -8.32 4.48
C VAL A 64 7.51 -7.25 5.46
N ASN A 65 7.37 -6.01 4.97
CA ASN A 65 6.86 -4.90 5.78
C ASN A 65 5.38 -5.05 6.15
N LEU A 66 4.57 -5.66 5.27
CA LEU A 66 3.16 -5.91 5.53
C LEU A 66 2.97 -7.00 6.59
N GLU A 67 3.77 -8.07 6.52
CA GLU A 67 3.68 -9.23 7.41
C GLU A 67 4.25 -8.96 8.82
N SER A 68 4.99 -7.86 9.00
CA SER A 68 5.50 -7.41 10.30
C SER A 68 4.56 -6.48 11.08
N LYS A 69 3.31 -6.24 10.61
CA LYS A 69 2.33 -5.29 11.19
C LYS A 69 0.92 -5.86 11.39
#